data_AF-A0AAV0XZJ2-F1
#
_entry.id   AF-A0AAV0XZJ2-F1
#
_cell.length_a   1.000
_cell.length_b   1.000
_cell.length_c   1.000
_cell.angle_alpha   90.00
_cell.angle_beta   90.00
_cell.angle_gamma   90.00
#
_symmetry.space_group_name_H-M   'P 1'
#
loop_
_entity.id
_entity.type
_entity.pdbx_description
1 polymer ?
#
loop_
_entity_poly.entity_id
_entity_poly.type
_entity_poly.pdbx_seq_one_letter_code
_entity_poly.pdbx_strand_id
1 'polypeptide(L)'
;MTCMTQEYNIHYSKISHTVTDNASNFAKAFRTFSTSVKSTQSTTLSVGDLNEDGSPFEDSDVETENITVVHIGQIFTNSEDQNIDESFCLPPHMRCCAHTLNLISTTDIKKIKDASYINISESTFKKLFSFWTLISRSTVASDKIVEKCGCKFPIPVVTRWNSLYDSSLKVLKYKQQLTKAFDDLHLKKLKLSEWTFLEEYCQIMEPLAISLDKLKGENNSFLGYVAPTILVLRRLLISFTDLKYCKPLSFAIIQAIETRFNYILDLSRPESKDFIIASISHPKFKLSWLPLRYMNLCKNLFITECCLRMNTETKSTNLTITQSDKDDSDDDFFDSICNDNDFTSPSESESRNSNFANLQALSFLNLKKKDLDILNDFPVIKEVFLKYNTTIPSSAAVERLFSKAVQVLTTRRNRLSDDTFQMLLCCRSKYDL
;
A
#
# COMPACT_ATOMS: atom_id res chain seq x y z
N MET A 1 -12.05 17.58 1.46
CA MET A 1 -12.39 16.28 0.85
C MET A 1 -13.84 16.25 0.40
N THR A 2 -14.79 16.49 1.31
CA THR A 2 -16.23 16.64 0.99
C THR A 2 -16.51 17.67 -0.10
N CYS A 3 -15.86 18.83 -0.07
CA CYS A 3 -15.97 19.83 -1.14
C CYS A 3 -15.44 19.33 -2.50
N MET A 4 -14.32 18.60 -2.52
CA MET A 4 -13.77 18.03 -3.78
C MET A 4 -14.67 16.92 -4.33
N THR A 5 -15.21 16.04 -3.49
CA THR A 5 -16.11 14.97 -3.97
C THR A 5 -17.41 15.55 -4.51
N GLN A 6 -17.92 16.63 -3.91
CA GLN A 6 -19.07 17.38 -4.42
C GLN A 6 -18.77 18.05 -5.75
N GLU A 7 -17.62 18.73 -5.89
CA GLU A 7 -17.21 19.41 -7.13
C GLU A 7 -17.16 18.45 -8.33
N TYR A 8 -16.66 17.22 -8.12
CA TYR A 8 -16.55 16.21 -9.17
C TYR A 8 -17.77 15.25 -9.23
N ASN A 9 -18.85 15.50 -8.49
CA ASN A 9 -20.04 14.64 -8.40
C ASN A 9 -19.72 13.16 -8.09
N ILE A 10 -18.74 12.92 -7.22
CA ILE A 10 -18.36 11.58 -6.77
C ILE A 10 -19.16 11.23 -5.52
N HIS A 11 -20.09 10.30 -5.68
CA HIS A 11 -20.88 9.80 -4.56
C HIS A 11 -20.01 9.03 -3.55
N TYR A 12 -20.23 9.26 -2.26
CA TYR A 12 -19.44 8.67 -1.16
C TYR A 12 -19.34 7.15 -1.25
N SER A 13 -20.44 6.46 -1.60
CA SER A 13 -20.48 5.00 -1.73
C SER A 13 -19.54 4.42 -2.80
N LYS A 14 -19.05 5.24 -3.72
CA LYS A 14 -18.09 4.83 -4.76
C LYS A 14 -16.63 4.89 -4.29
N ILE A 15 -16.35 5.50 -3.14
CA ILE A 15 -15.01 5.66 -2.60
C ILE A 15 -14.68 4.46 -1.72
N SER A 16 -13.70 3.64 -2.12
CA SER A 16 -13.24 2.50 -1.33
C SER A 16 -12.47 2.98 -0.09
N HIS A 17 -11.40 3.75 -0.30
CA HIS A 17 -10.54 4.29 0.76
C HIS A 17 -9.93 5.62 0.33
N THR A 18 -9.68 6.48 1.32
CA THR A 18 -8.75 7.59 1.19
C THR A 18 -7.40 7.18 1.75
N VAL A 19 -6.35 7.30 0.94
CA VAL A 19 -4.97 6.99 1.35
C VAL A 19 -4.20 8.28 1.60
N THR A 20 -3.68 8.45 2.80
CA THR A 20 -2.82 9.60 3.16
C THR A 20 -1.47 9.15 3.67
N ASP A 21 -0.51 10.08 3.78
CA ASP A 21 0.68 9.82 4.59
C ASP A 21 0.33 9.62 6.07
N ASN A 22 1.33 9.28 6.88
CA ASN A 22 1.13 8.97 8.29
C ASN A 22 1.12 10.23 9.17
N ALA A 23 0.88 11.42 8.61
CA ALA A 23 0.82 12.64 9.40
C ALA A 23 -0.36 12.58 10.38
N SER A 24 -0.10 12.99 11.63
CA SER A 24 -1.07 12.93 12.74
C SER A 24 -2.35 13.73 12.45
N ASN A 25 -2.24 14.82 11.70
CA ASN A 25 -3.37 15.68 11.33
C ASN A 25 -4.42 14.91 10.51
N PHE A 26 -4.00 14.12 9.52
CA PHE A 26 -4.92 13.29 8.74
C PHE A 26 -5.51 12.17 9.59
N ALA A 27 -4.68 11.46 10.34
CA ALA A 27 -5.17 10.39 11.22
C ALA A 27 -6.22 10.91 12.22
N LYS A 28 -6.02 12.10 12.79
CA LYS A 28 -6.99 12.75 13.68
C LYS A 28 -8.28 13.12 12.95
N ALA A 29 -8.18 13.76 11.78
CA ALA A 29 -9.34 14.16 11.00
C ALA A 29 -10.21 12.96 10.61
N PHE A 30 -9.60 11.89 10.09
CA PHE A 30 -10.35 10.68 9.73
C PHE A 30 -10.90 9.95 10.96
N ARG A 31 -10.18 9.91 12.08
CA ARG A 31 -10.73 9.35 13.33
C ARG A 31 -11.95 10.11 13.85
N THR A 32 -11.96 11.43 13.71
CA THR A 32 -13.06 12.28 14.22
C THR A 32 -14.25 12.32 13.28
N PHE A 33 -14.03 12.30 11.96
CA PHE A 33 -15.07 12.59 10.97
C PHE A 33 -15.41 11.42 10.03
N SER A 34 -14.77 10.26 10.14
CA SER A 34 -15.19 9.08 9.37
C SER A 34 -16.41 8.42 9.97
N THR A 35 -17.33 7.95 9.13
CA THR A 35 -18.43 7.10 9.58
C THR A 35 -17.84 5.79 10.08
N SER A 36 -17.92 5.52 11.38
CA SER A 36 -17.83 4.14 11.83
C SER A 36 -19.03 3.42 11.21
N VAL A 37 -18.78 2.64 10.16
CA VAL A 37 -19.79 1.74 9.59
C VAL A 37 -20.09 0.71 10.68
N LYS A 38 -21.03 1.03 11.56
CA LYS A 38 -21.74 0.02 12.34
C LYS A 38 -22.45 -0.84 11.31
N SER A 39 -21.93 -2.03 11.08
CA SER A 39 -22.60 -3.09 10.33
C SER A 39 -24.05 -3.16 10.79
N THR A 40 -24.97 -2.77 9.91
CA THR A 40 -26.40 -2.83 10.16
C THR A 40 -26.76 -4.28 10.46
N GLN A 41 -27.48 -4.47 11.55
CA GLN A 41 -27.90 -5.75 12.09
C GLN A 41 -28.57 -6.61 11.01
N SER A 42 -28.02 -7.80 10.77
CA SER A 42 -28.84 -8.95 10.38
C SER A 42 -28.65 -9.99 11.48
N THR A 43 -29.73 -10.24 12.20
CA THR A 43 -29.90 -11.24 13.24
C THR A 43 -29.48 -12.62 12.74
N THR A 44 -28.33 -13.12 13.21
CA THR A 44 -28.09 -14.57 13.30
C THR A 44 -27.39 -14.88 14.62
N LEU A 45 -28.07 -15.73 15.38
CA LEU A 45 -27.75 -16.37 16.65
C LEU A 45 -26.25 -16.53 16.98
N SER A 46 -25.93 -16.03 18.17
CA SER A 46 -24.80 -16.36 19.06
C SER A 46 -24.16 -17.74 18.84
N VAL A 47 -22.83 -17.75 18.60
CA VAL A 47 -21.85 -18.38 19.50
C VAL A 47 -20.52 -17.61 19.39
N GLY A 48 -20.08 -16.99 20.49
CA GLY A 48 -18.71 -16.47 20.66
C GLY A 48 -18.59 -14.94 20.71
N ASP A 49 -19.07 -14.37 21.81
CA ASP A 49 -18.89 -12.96 22.21
C ASP A 49 -17.39 -12.62 22.34
N LEU A 50 -16.93 -11.65 21.55
CA LEU A 50 -15.58 -11.05 21.65
C LEU A 50 -15.67 -9.52 21.51
N ASN A 51 -16.65 -8.92 22.20
CA ASN A 51 -16.62 -7.49 22.48
C ASN A 51 -16.09 -7.28 23.91
N GLU A 52 -14.76 -7.35 24.07
CA GLU A 52 -14.09 -6.76 25.23
C GLU A 52 -13.11 -5.68 24.75
N ASP A 53 -13.19 -4.54 25.41
CA ASP A 53 -12.60 -3.25 25.08
C ASP A 53 -11.16 -3.30 24.53
N GLY A 54 -11.03 -2.99 23.24
CA GLY A 54 -9.77 -2.61 22.62
C GLY A 54 -9.36 -1.21 23.06
N SER A 55 -8.67 -1.11 24.19
CA SER A 55 -7.97 0.12 24.61
C SER A 55 -7.08 0.70 23.48
N PRO A 56 -6.98 2.03 23.31
CA PRO A 56 -6.19 2.62 22.24
C PRO A 56 -4.69 2.52 22.54
N PHE A 57 -3.92 2.12 21.52
CA PHE A 57 -2.46 2.28 21.52
C PHE A 57 -2.08 3.76 21.69
N GLU A 58 -1.48 4.07 22.84
CA GLU A 58 -0.61 5.23 23.03
C GLU A 58 0.71 4.98 22.29
N ASP A 59 1.04 5.86 21.34
CA ASP A 59 2.41 6.00 20.86
C ASP A 59 3.08 6.97 21.83
N SER A 60 4.03 6.45 22.62
CA SER A 60 4.69 7.19 23.70
C SER A 60 5.72 8.17 23.15
N ASP A 61 5.28 9.26 22.54
CA ASP A 61 6.12 10.43 22.21
C ASP A 61 5.34 11.74 21.95
N VAL A 62 4.17 11.94 22.57
CA VAL A 62 3.57 13.29 22.71
C VAL A 62 2.86 13.39 24.05
N GLU A 63 3.36 14.23 24.96
CA GLU A 63 2.59 14.72 26.11
C GLU A 63 1.32 15.40 25.58
N THR A 64 0.21 14.69 25.63
CA THR A 64 -1.11 15.26 25.39
C THR A 64 -1.89 15.05 26.66
N GLU A 65 -2.14 16.14 27.37
CA GLU A 65 -2.98 16.18 28.55
C GLU A 65 -4.29 15.42 28.28
N ASN A 66 -4.73 14.63 29.27
CA ASN A 66 -5.97 13.87 29.28
C ASN A 66 -7.18 14.81 29.17
N ILE A 67 -7.50 15.27 27.97
CA ILE A 67 -8.76 15.94 27.66
C ILE A 67 -9.73 14.85 27.21
N THR A 68 -10.63 14.47 28.12
CA THR A 68 -11.85 13.74 27.81
C THR A 68 -12.70 14.59 26.85
N VAL A 69 -12.55 14.37 25.55
CA VAL A 69 -13.38 15.02 24.53
C VAL A 69 -14.75 14.33 24.55
N VAL A 70 -15.70 14.97 25.22
CA VAL A 70 -17.11 14.59 25.14
C VAL A 70 -17.61 14.85 23.72
N HIS A 71 -18.09 13.81 23.05
CA HIS A 71 -18.60 13.84 21.67
C HIS A 71 -19.97 14.56 21.65
N ILE A 72 -19.98 15.89 21.57
CA ILE A 72 -21.22 16.69 21.51
C ILE A 72 -22.14 16.24 20.36
N GLY A 73 -21.59 15.70 19.26
CA GLY A 73 -22.37 15.15 18.15
C GLY A 73 -23.26 13.95 18.55
N GLN A 74 -22.89 13.18 19.59
CA GLN A 74 -23.71 12.05 20.06
C GLN A 74 -24.91 12.50 20.90
N ILE A 75 -24.87 13.72 21.45
CA ILE A 75 -25.97 14.30 22.23
C ILE A 75 -27.09 14.79 21.30
N PHE A 76 -26.75 15.23 20.08
CA PHE A 76 -27.72 15.71 19.09
C PHE A 76 -28.34 14.58 18.24
N THR A 77 -27.71 13.40 18.14
CA THR A 77 -28.23 12.25 17.36
C THR A 77 -29.39 11.50 18.01
N ASN A 78 -29.84 11.89 19.21
CA ASN A 78 -31.03 11.30 19.86
C ASN A 78 -32.35 12.01 19.46
N SER A 79 -32.32 12.89 18.46
CA SER A 79 -33.53 13.40 17.82
C SER A 79 -33.86 12.53 16.60
N GLU A 80 -35.10 12.07 16.52
CA GLU A 80 -35.63 11.06 15.59
C GLU A 80 -35.72 11.54 14.12
N ASP A 81 -34.67 12.15 13.57
CA ASP A 81 -34.58 12.47 12.15
C ASP A 81 -33.61 11.51 11.44
N GLN A 82 -34.17 10.53 10.74
CA GLN A 82 -33.46 9.58 9.87
C GLN A 82 -32.97 10.23 8.56
N ASN A 83 -32.35 11.40 8.65
CA ASN A 83 -31.58 11.99 7.56
C ASN A 83 -30.24 12.45 8.14
N ILE A 84 -29.34 11.49 8.37
CA ILE A 84 -27.93 11.83 8.48
C ILE A 84 -27.56 12.39 7.11
N ASP A 85 -27.34 13.70 7.05
CA ASP A 85 -26.80 14.34 5.87
C ASP A 85 -25.42 13.70 5.60
N GLU A 86 -25.38 12.71 4.68
CA GLU A 86 -24.15 12.00 4.26
C GLU A 86 -23.08 12.98 3.72
N SER A 87 -23.42 14.26 3.55
CA SER A 87 -22.58 15.35 3.09
C SER A 87 -21.38 15.67 4.00
N PHE A 88 -21.36 15.24 5.27
CA PHE A 88 -20.31 15.61 6.23
C PHE A 88 -19.37 14.48 6.71
N CYS A 89 -19.53 13.24 6.23
CA CYS A 89 -18.66 12.14 6.65
C CYS A 89 -17.44 11.93 5.73
N LEU A 90 -16.28 11.68 6.32
CA LEU A 90 -15.07 11.32 5.57
C LEU A 90 -15.06 9.82 5.21
N PRO A 91 -14.59 9.47 3.98
CA PRO A 91 -14.49 8.08 3.56
C PRO A 91 -13.56 7.24 4.45
N PRO A 92 -13.62 5.89 4.34
CA PRO A 92 -12.70 5.01 5.04
C PRO A 92 -11.25 5.42 4.80
N HIS A 93 -10.43 5.42 5.84
CA HIS A 93 -9.04 5.87 5.77
C HIS A 93 -8.06 4.71 5.80
N MET A 94 -7.02 4.80 4.98
CA MET A 94 -5.87 3.91 5.04
C MET A 94 -4.57 4.71 5.05
N ARG A 95 -3.61 4.26 5.86
CA ARG A 95 -2.26 4.83 5.88
C ARG A 95 -1.45 4.34 4.67
N CYS A 96 -0.67 5.23 4.07
CA CYS A 96 0.19 4.92 2.94
C CYS A 96 1.26 3.89 3.34
N CYS A 97 1.17 2.67 2.79
CA CYS A 97 2.11 1.58 3.06
C CYS A 97 3.52 1.93 2.58
N ALA A 98 3.64 2.58 1.42
CA ALA A 98 4.93 3.04 0.91
C ALA A 98 5.59 4.11 1.79
N HIS A 99 4.79 5.02 2.36
CA HIS A 99 5.28 5.99 3.34
C HIS A 99 5.69 5.30 4.65
N THR A 100 4.93 4.31 5.07
CA THR A 100 5.26 3.49 6.25
C THR A 100 6.61 2.76 6.08
N LEU A 101 6.89 2.18 4.90
CA LEU A 101 8.21 1.60 4.59
C LEU A 101 9.33 2.65 4.56
N ASN A 102 9.05 3.85 4.06
CA ASN A 102 10.00 4.96 4.09
C ASN A 102 10.36 5.34 5.54
N LEU A 103 9.38 5.40 6.45
CA LEU A 103 9.61 5.72 7.86
C LEU A 103 10.56 4.73 8.56
N ILE A 104 10.50 3.46 8.19
CA ILE A 104 11.46 2.45 8.68
C ILE A 104 12.89 2.88 8.37
N SER A 105 13.10 3.30 7.12
CA SER A 105 14.43 3.67 6.61
C SER A 105 14.95 5.00 7.16
N THR A 106 14.07 5.92 7.55
CA THR A 106 14.44 7.28 7.94
C THR A 106 14.36 7.54 9.43
N THR A 107 13.44 6.89 10.13
CA THR A 107 13.08 7.20 11.52
C THR A 107 13.46 6.04 12.44
N ASP A 108 13.12 4.80 12.09
CA ASP A 108 13.38 3.66 12.99
C ASP A 108 14.85 3.26 13.01
N ILE A 109 15.54 3.30 11.86
CA ILE A 109 17.00 3.06 11.80
C ILE A 109 17.78 4.08 12.66
N LYS A 110 17.29 5.32 12.81
CA LYS A 110 17.94 6.33 13.67
C LYS A 110 17.85 6.00 15.17
N LYS A 111 16.96 5.09 15.57
CA LYS A 111 16.79 4.65 16.96
C LYS A 111 17.81 3.59 17.37
N ILE A 112 18.67 3.11 16.46
CA ILE A 112 19.73 2.15 16.78
C ILE A 112 20.70 2.78 17.80
N LYS A 113 20.94 2.06 18.92
CA LYS A 113 21.84 2.51 20.01
C LYS A 113 23.18 1.75 20.06
N ASP A 114 23.39 0.77 19.19
CA ASP A 114 24.61 -0.02 19.17
C ASP A 114 25.83 0.83 18.77
N ALA A 115 26.73 1.05 19.72
CA ALA A 115 27.87 1.95 19.53
C ALA A 115 28.85 1.45 18.45
N SER A 116 29.01 0.13 18.29
CA SER A 116 29.90 -0.45 17.28
C SER A 116 29.40 -0.14 15.87
N TYR A 117 28.11 -0.36 15.63
CA TYR A 117 27.43 -0.04 14.39
C TYR A 117 27.45 1.47 14.10
N ILE A 118 27.12 2.31 15.08
CA ILE A 118 27.11 3.77 14.91
C ILE A 118 28.50 4.26 14.50
N ASN A 119 29.54 3.85 15.23
CA ASN A 119 30.91 4.30 14.96
C ASN A 119 31.39 3.91 13.55
N ILE A 120 31.14 2.67 13.11
CA ILE A 120 31.57 2.24 11.77
C ILE A 120 30.72 2.87 10.66
N SER A 121 29.42 3.05 10.89
CA SER A 121 28.50 3.72 9.98
C SER A 121 28.91 5.18 9.76
N GLU A 122 29.09 5.93 10.85
CA GLU A 122 29.52 7.34 10.80
C GLU A 122 30.91 7.48 10.16
N SER A 123 31.87 6.64 10.51
CA SER A 123 33.21 6.66 9.91
C SER A 123 33.15 6.42 8.39
N THR A 124 32.36 5.44 7.95
CA THR A 124 32.19 5.09 6.54
C THR A 124 31.50 6.21 5.78
N PHE A 125 30.31 6.62 6.22
CA PHE A 125 29.51 7.61 5.51
C PHE A 125 30.16 8.99 5.55
N LYS A 126 30.89 9.38 6.60
CA LYS A 126 31.66 10.63 6.62
C LYS A 126 32.70 10.69 5.49
N LYS A 127 33.39 9.59 5.22
CA LYS A 127 34.34 9.49 4.09
C LYS A 127 33.64 9.54 2.74
N LEU A 128 32.53 8.81 2.60
CA LEU A 128 31.74 8.82 1.37
C LEU A 128 31.10 10.20 1.10
N PHE A 129 30.59 10.89 2.11
CA PHE A 129 30.11 12.26 1.97
C PHE A 129 31.22 13.23 1.61
N SER A 130 32.45 13.04 2.10
CA SER A 130 33.61 13.82 1.66
C SER A 130 33.89 13.59 0.17
N PHE A 131 33.81 12.34 -0.30
CA PHE A 131 33.92 12.00 -1.72
C PHE A 131 32.80 12.64 -2.56
N TRP A 132 31.52 12.43 -2.20
CA TRP A 132 30.37 12.98 -2.92
C TRP A 132 30.36 14.51 -2.95
N THR A 133 30.81 15.16 -1.87
CA THR A 133 30.93 16.63 -1.80
C THR A 133 32.07 17.14 -2.70
N LEU A 134 33.17 16.40 -2.82
CA LEU A 134 34.27 16.79 -3.68
C LEU A 134 33.85 16.73 -5.16
N ILE A 135 33.26 15.62 -5.59
CA ILE A 135 32.84 15.44 -7.00
C ILE A 135 31.69 16.35 -7.40
N SER A 136 30.89 16.86 -6.44
CA SER A 136 29.81 17.81 -6.71
C SER A 136 30.32 19.25 -6.86
N ARG A 137 31.42 19.59 -6.18
CA ARG A 137 31.98 20.95 -6.15
C ARG A 137 33.14 21.17 -7.11
N SER A 138 33.84 20.11 -7.53
CA SER A 138 35.01 20.19 -8.41
C SER A 138 34.76 19.42 -9.70
N THR A 139 34.68 20.16 -10.81
CA THR A 139 34.59 19.58 -12.16
C THR A 139 35.82 18.73 -12.48
N VAL A 140 37.02 19.20 -12.12
CA VAL A 140 38.27 18.46 -12.31
C VAL A 140 38.25 17.11 -11.57
N ALA A 141 37.77 17.10 -10.32
CA ALA A 141 37.63 15.85 -9.57
C ALA A 141 36.57 14.92 -10.18
N SER A 142 35.47 15.49 -10.66
CA SER A 142 34.40 14.76 -11.36
C SER A 142 34.90 14.11 -12.64
N ASP A 143 35.63 14.86 -13.47
CA ASP A 143 36.18 14.37 -14.76
C ASP A 143 37.20 13.27 -14.54
N LYS A 144 38.06 13.40 -13.52
CA LYS A 144 39.02 12.35 -13.12
C LYS A 144 38.32 11.05 -12.68
N ILE A 145 37.15 11.15 -12.03
CA ILE A 145 36.32 9.99 -11.71
C ILE A 145 35.68 9.38 -12.95
N VAL A 146 35.20 10.20 -13.88
CA VAL A 146 34.66 9.73 -15.16
C VAL A 146 35.74 9.00 -15.97
N GLU A 147 36.97 9.52 -16.01
CA GLU A 147 38.12 8.88 -16.65
C GLU A 147 38.41 7.49 -16.06
N LYS A 148 38.42 7.36 -14.72
CA LYS A 148 38.73 6.09 -14.05
C LYS A 148 37.58 5.08 -14.02
N CYS A 149 36.34 5.54 -13.90
CA CYS A 149 35.17 4.70 -13.67
C CYS A 149 34.24 4.60 -14.89
N GLY A 150 34.50 5.37 -15.94
CA GLY A 150 33.67 5.44 -17.15
C GLY A 150 32.28 6.04 -16.94
N CYS A 151 31.98 6.59 -15.75
CA CYS A 151 30.66 7.13 -15.43
C CYS A 151 30.69 8.16 -14.31
N LYS A 152 29.65 9.02 -14.27
CA LYS A 152 29.41 9.95 -13.16
C LYS A 152 28.75 9.23 -11.99
N PHE A 153 29.09 9.62 -10.77
CA PHE A 153 28.45 9.10 -9.57
C PHE A 153 27.25 9.96 -9.18
N PRO A 154 26.12 9.34 -8.78
CA PRO A 154 25.00 10.09 -8.22
C PRO A 154 25.45 10.68 -6.89
N ILE A 155 24.99 11.91 -6.62
CA ILE A 155 25.20 12.58 -5.36
C ILE A 155 23.98 12.26 -4.48
N PRO A 156 24.16 11.69 -3.29
CA PRO A 156 23.05 11.32 -2.45
C PRO A 156 22.32 12.56 -1.95
N VAL A 157 21.00 12.58 -2.13
CA VAL A 157 20.12 13.58 -1.52
C VAL A 157 19.93 13.22 -0.05
N VAL A 158 20.45 14.04 0.86
CA VAL A 158 20.49 13.78 2.31
C VAL A 158 19.10 13.48 2.89
N THR A 159 18.04 14.04 2.31
CA THR A 159 16.65 13.84 2.75
C THR A 159 15.97 12.59 2.17
N ARG A 160 16.62 11.83 1.28
CA ARG A 160 16.05 10.65 0.61
C ARG A 160 16.96 9.44 0.74
N TRP A 161 16.60 8.51 1.64
CA TRP A 161 17.39 7.31 1.91
C TRP A 161 17.66 6.44 0.66
N ASN A 162 16.69 6.34 -0.27
CA ASN A 162 16.88 5.62 -1.54
C ASN A 162 18.09 6.16 -2.32
N SER A 163 18.26 7.49 -2.35
CA SER A 163 19.37 8.13 -3.06
C SER A 163 20.72 7.83 -2.40
N LEU A 164 20.75 7.70 -1.07
CA LEU A 164 21.95 7.25 -0.34
C LEU A 164 22.26 5.78 -0.65
N TYR A 165 21.25 4.92 -0.67
CA TYR A 165 21.40 3.51 -1.04
C TYR A 165 21.93 3.35 -2.48
N ASP A 166 21.31 3.99 -3.48
CA ASP A 166 21.73 3.92 -4.88
C ASP A 166 23.17 4.40 -5.07
N SER A 167 23.53 5.49 -4.38
CA SER A 167 24.89 6.05 -4.42
C SER A 167 25.90 5.11 -3.78
N SER A 168 25.54 4.46 -2.68
CA SER A 168 26.37 3.48 -1.98
C SER A 168 26.57 2.21 -2.80
N LEU A 169 25.50 1.71 -3.43
CA LEU A 169 25.56 0.55 -4.33
C LEU A 169 26.48 0.82 -5.52
N LYS A 170 26.44 2.03 -6.08
CA LYS A 170 27.37 2.42 -7.16
C LYS A 170 28.82 2.48 -6.68
N VAL A 171 29.06 2.97 -5.47
CA VAL A 171 30.41 2.95 -4.86
C VAL A 171 30.93 1.53 -4.73
N LEU A 172 30.11 0.57 -4.29
CA LEU A 172 30.49 -0.84 -4.23
C LEU A 172 30.82 -1.43 -5.60
N LYS A 173 30.01 -1.13 -6.62
CA LYS A 173 30.23 -1.60 -7.99
C LYS A 173 31.61 -1.22 -8.55
N TYR A 174 32.15 -0.07 -8.14
CA TYR A 174 33.44 0.45 -8.60
C TYR A 174 34.52 0.45 -7.49
N LYS A 175 34.40 -0.44 -6.50
CA LYS A 175 35.31 -0.54 -5.33
C LYS A 175 36.81 -0.49 -5.71
N GLN A 176 37.22 -1.25 -6.72
CA GLN A 176 38.62 -1.32 -7.15
C GLN A 176 39.10 -0.01 -7.80
N GLN A 177 38.30 0.57 -8.68
CA GLN A 177 38.60 1.82 -9.37
C GLN A 177 38.63 3.00 -8.38
N LEU A 178 37.65 3.06 -7.47
CA LEU A 178 37.56 4.09 -6.44
C LEU A 178 38.71 4.05 -5.44
N THR A 179 39.22 2.86 -5.10
CA THR A 179 40.38 2.75 -4.22
C THR A 179 41.60 3.46 -4.80
N LYS A 180 41.81 3.36 -6.12
CA LYS A 180 42.86 4.11 -6.85
C LYS A 180 42.49 5.58 -7.05
N ALA A 181 41.21 5.89 -7.21
CA ALA A 181 40.77 7.28 -7.37
C ALA A 181 40.90 8.10 -6.08
N PHE A 182 40.75 7.47 -4.92
CA PHE A 182 40.87 8.16 -3.63
C PHE A 182 42.30 8.66 -3.37
N ASP A 183 43.33 7.93 -3.82
CA ASP A 183 44.72 8.41 -3.78
C ASP A 183 44.89 9.67 -4.62
N ASP A 184 44.46 9.58 -5.87
CA ASP A 184 44.54 10.62 -6.89
C ASP A 184 43.78 11.91 -6.55
N LEU A 185 42.77 11.81 -5.69
CA LEU A 185 41.95 12.91 -5.22
C LEU A 185 42.31 13.36 -3.80
N HIS A 186 43.38 12.78 -3.22
CA HIS A 186 43.82 13.04 -1.85
C HIS A 186 42.72 12.84 -0.79
N LEU A 187 41.82 11.87 -1.02
CA LEU A 187 40.74 11.51 -0.10
C LEU A 187 41.18 10.39 0.85
N LYS A 188 40.63 10.39 2.07
CA LYS A 188 40.86 9.32 3.04
C LYS A 188 40.25 8.02 2.53
N LYS A 189 41.08 6.98 2.40
CA LYS A 189 40.64 5.64 1.99
C LYS A 189 39.67 5.00 2.98
N LEU A 190 38.77 4.19 2.44
CA LEU A 190 37.98 3.25 3.22
C LEU A 190 38.86 2.08 3.67
N LYS A 191 38.77 1.74 4.95
CA LYS A 191 39.39 0.57 5.58
C LYS A 191 38.65 -0.69 5.12
N LEU A 192 39.29 -1.86 5.26
CA LEU A 192 38.66 -3.13 4.93
C LEU A 192 37.35 -3.35 5.71
N SER A 193 37.32 -2.99 6.99
CA SER A 193 36.11 -3.04 7.82
C SER A 193 34.97 -2.17 7.29
N GLU A 194 35.28 -0.98 6.78
CA GLU A 194 34.29 -0.04 6.24
C GLU A 194 33.74 -0.52 4.89
N TRP A 195 34.57 -1.20 4.08
CA TRP A 195 34.10 -1.87 2.86
C TRP A 195 33.16 -3.02 3.18
N THR A 196 33.50 -3.88 4.14
CA THR A 196 32.62 -4.98 4.58
C THR A 196 31.31 -4.44 5.16
N PHE A 197 31.37 -3.38 5.97
CA PHE A 197 30.16 -2.70 6.45
C PHE A 197 29.29 -2.19 5.28
N LEU A 198 29.89 -1.55 4.27
CA LEU A 198 29.14 -0.99 3.15
C LEU A 198 28.46 -2.08 2.31
N GLU A 199 29.13 -3.24 2.13
CA GLU A 199 28.57 -4.43 1.49
C GLU A 199 27.35 -4.95 2.25
N GLU A 200 27.48 -5.15 3.56
CA GLU A 200 26.37 -5.58 4.43
C GLU A 200 25.22 -4.56 4.46
N TYR A 201 25.54 -3.26 4.52
CA TYR A 201 24.55 -2.17 4.48
C TYR A 201 23.70 -2.25 3.20
N CYS A 202 24.35 -2.37 2.04
CA CYS A 202 23.62 -2.45 0.77
C CYS A 202 22.80 -3.74 0.67
N GLN A 203 23.33 -4.87 1.16
CA GLN A 203 22.60 -6.14 1.19
C GLN A 203 21.32 -6.06 2.04
N ILE A 204 21.36 -5.39 3.19
CA ILE A 204 20.20 -5.27 4.09
C ILE A 204 19.18 -4.24 3.57
N MET A 205 19.64 -3.13 3.00
CA MET A 205 18.76 -2.07 2.47
C MET A 205 18.12 -2.46 1.14
N GLU A 206 18.72 -3.39 0.37
CA GLU A 206 18.22 -3.82 -0.94
C GLU A 206 16.79 -4.39 -0.91
N PRO A 207 16.42 -5.36 -0.05
CA PRO A 207 15.04 -5.84 0.05
C PRO A 207 14.03 -4.72 0.31
N LEU A 208 14.41 -3.71 1.09
CA LEU A 208 13.56 -2.58 1.43
C LEU A 208 13.36 -1.66 0.23
N ALA A 209 14.42 -1.38 -0.54
CA ALA A 209 14.35 -0.60 -1.77
C ALA A 209 13.48 -1.30 -2.82
N ILE A 210 13.70 -2.60 -3.06
CA ILE A 210 12.91 -3.41 -3.98
C ILE A 210 11.42 -3.44 -3.57
N SER A 211 11.14 -3.58 -2.28
CA SER A 211 9.76 -3.60 -1.76
C SER A 211 9.07 -2.26 -1.98
N LEU A 212 9.79 -1.16 -1.71
CA LEU A 212 9.27 0.18 -1.90
C LEU A 212 8.96 0.46 -3.38
N ASP A 213 9.86 0.07 -4.29
CA ASP A 213 9.67 0.24 -5.73
C ASP A 213 8.46 -0.56 -6.24
N LYS A 214 8.26 -1.78 -5.73
CA LYS A 214 7.06 -2.58 -6.05
C LYS A 214 5.77 -1.88 -5.62
N LEU A 215 5.73 -1.30 -4.43
CA LEU A 215 4.52 -0.61 -3.93
C LEU A 215 4.31 0.77 -4.57
N LYS A 216 5.37 1.40 -5.10
CA LYS A 216 5.31 2.70 -5.77
C LYS A 216 5.12 2.62 -7.30
N GLY A 217 5.20 1.44 -7.89
CA GLY A 217 5.12 1.26 -9.34
C GLY A 217 3.71 1.52 -9.89
N GLU A 218 3.58 2.36 -10.91
CA GLU A 218 2.28 2.81 -11.45
C GLU A 218 1.48 1.68 -12.08
N ASN A 219 2.14 0.81 -12.85
CA ASN A 219 1.48 -0.28 -13.56
C ASN A 219 1.11 -1.48 -12.67
N ASN A 220 1.49 -1.46 -11.38
CA ASN A 220 1.27 -2.56 -10.43
C ASN A 220 0.91 -2.07 -9.02
N SER A 221 0.39 -0.84 -8.88
CA SER A 221 0.06 -0.24 -7.58
C SER A 221 -1.25 -0.76 -6.99
N PHE A 222 -1.42 -2.09 -6.97
CA PHE A 222 -2.58 -2.73 -6.38
C PHE A 222 -2.35 -3.00 -4.89
N LEU A 223 -3.40 -2.86 -4.08
CA LEU A 223 -3.34 -3.22 -2.65
C LEU A 223 -2.89 -4.68 -2.44
N GLY A 224 -3.23 -5.59 -3.36
CA GLY A 224 -2.86 -7.00 -3.31
C GLY A 224 -1.36 -7.28 -3.41
N TYR A 225 -0.52 -6.29 -3.72
CA TYR A 225 0.93 -6.44 -3.64
C TYR A 225 1.47 -6.24 -2.23
N VAL A 226 0.75 -5.57 -1.32
CA VAL A 226 1.28 -5.16 -0.01
C VAL A 226 1.59 -6.37 0.85
N ALA A 227 0.61 -7.22 1.15
CA ALA A 227 0.82 -8.34 2.07
C ALA A 227 1.88 -9.34 1.57
N PRO A 228 1.87 -9.78 0.29
CA PRO A 228 2.96 -10.61 -0.25
C PRO A 228 4.33 -9.93 -0.15
N THR A 229 4.42 -8.64 -0.45
CA THR A 229 5.70 -7.90 -0.43
C THR A 229 6.27 -7.79 0.98
N ILE A 230 5.44 -7.45 1.97
CA ILE A 230 5.88 -7.29 3.37
C ILE A 230 6.32 -8.64 3.97
N LEU A 231 5.60 -9.74 3.69
CA LEU A 231 6.01 -11.07 4.15
C LEU A 231 7.33 -11.51 3.53
N VAL A 232 7.52 -11.28 2.22
CA VAL A 232 8.79 -11.59 1.54
C VAL A 232 9.93 -10.74 2.07
N LEU A 233 9.71 -9.43 2.27
CA LEU A 233 10.67 -8.50 2.84
C LEU A 233 11.18 -9.00 4.20
N ARG A 234 10.26 -9.31 5.13
CA ARG A 234 10.63 -9.82 6.45
C ARG A 234 11.42 -11.13 6.35
N ARG A 235 10.99 -12.06 5.47
CA ARG A 235 11.69 -13.34 5.26
C ARG A 235 13.11 -13.15 4.75
N LEU A 236 13.33 -12.25 3.79
CA LEU A 236 14.66 -11.96 3.25
C LEU A 236 15.59 -11.40 4.34
N LEU A 237 15.10 -10.46 5.13
CA LEU A 237 15.90 -9.86 6.22
C LEU A 237 16.28 -10.89 7.29
N ILE A 238 15.37 -11.79 7.66
CA ILE A 238 15.65 -12.88 8.62
C ILE A 238 16.68 -13.87 8.07
N SER A 239 16.72 -14.07 6.74
CA SER A 239 17.68 -14.99 6.12
C SER A 239 19.14 -14.50 6.19
N PHE A 240 19.37 -13.22 6.49
CA PHE A 240 20.72 -12.66 6.66
C PHE A 240 21.27 -12.96 8.05
N THR A 241 21.91 -14.12 8.21
CA THR A 241 22.54 -14.56 9.48
C THR A 241 23.99 -14.11 9.62
N ASP A 242 24.71 -14.01 8.51
CA ASP A 242 26.18 -13.87 8.48
C ASP A 242 26.60 -12.40 8.36
N LEU A 243 26.18 -11.58 9.34
CA LEU A 243 26.48 -10.16 9.40
C LEU A 243 27.51 -9.86 10.49
N LYS A 244 28.54 -9.08 10.17
CA LYS A 244 29.60 -8.68 11.10
C LYS A 244 29.32 -7.33 11.75
N TYR A 245 28.83 -6.36 10.98
CA TYR A 245 28.63 -4.99 11.42
C TYR A 245 27.15 -4.57 11.40
N CYS A 246 26.37 -5.04 10.43
CA CYS A 246 25.00 -4.59 10.23
C CYS A 246 23.93 -5.47 10.89
N LYS A 247 24.30 -6.34 11.85
CA LYS A 247 23.32 -7.05 12.69
C LYS A 247 22.31 -6.10 13.37
N PRO A 248 22.74 -4.98 14.00
CA PRO A 248 21.82 -4.04 14.63
C PRO A 248 20.86 -3.39 13.62
N LEU A 249 21.34 -3.13 12.40
CA LEU A 249 20.52 -2.58 11.32
C LEU A 249 19.43 -3.57 10.87
N SER A 250 19.82 -4.82 10.59
CA SER A 250 18.86 -5.87 10.20
C SER A 250 17.79 -6.06 11.28
N PHE A 251 18.20 -6.16 12.55
CA PHE A 251 17.29 -6.29 13.69
C PHE A 251 16.32 -5.10 13.80
N ALA A 252 16.83 -3.86 13.71
CA ALA A 252 16.00 -2.67 13.80
C ALA A 252 14.95 -2.60 12.68
N ILE A 253 15.32 -2.98 11.44
CA ILE A 253 14.38 -3.02 10.32
C ILE A 253 13.32 -4.11 10.53
N ILE A 254 13.71 -5.32 10.96
CA ILE A 254 12.77 -6.41 11.24
C ILE A 254 11.78 -5.99 12.33
N GLN A 255 12.27 -5.44 13.44
CA GLN A 255 11.44 -4.96 14.54
C GLN A 255 10.48 -3.85 14.06
N ALA A 256 10.96 -2.92 13.24
CA ALA A 256 10.12 -1.85 12.70
C ALA A 256 9.04 -2.37 11.72
N ILE A 257 9.33 -3.42 10.95
CA ILE A 257 8.33 -4.10 10.13
C ILE A 257 7.28 -4.77 11.03
N GLU A 258 7.73 -5.47 12.08
CA GLU A 258 6.85 -6.18 13.01
C GLU A 258 5.93 -5.25 13.79
N THR A 259 6.39 -4.06 14.15
CA THR A 259 5.55 -3.05 14.82
C THR A 259 4.60 -2.36 13.85
N ARG A 260 5.10 -1.87 12.70
CA ARG A 260 4.31 -1.05 11.78
C ARG A 260 3.34 -1.85 10.90
N PHE A 261 3.61 -3.13 10.66
CA PHE A 261 2.80 -4.02 9.83
C PHE A 261 2.35 -5.27 10.60
N ASN A 262 2.12 -5.16 11.91
CA ASN A 262 1.65 -6.29 12.74
C ASN A 262 0.39 -6.98 12.14
N TYR A 263 -0.53 -6.22 11.57
CA TYR A 263 -1.75 -6.69 10.89
C TYR A 263 -1.47 -7.46 9.59
N ILE A 264 -0.28 -7.37 9.01
CA ILE A 264 0.09 -8.21 7.85
C ILE A 264 0.77 -9.50 8.33
N LEU A 265 1.46 -9.46 9.47
CA LEU A 265 2.15 -10.62 10.02
C LEU A 265 1.20 -11.55 10.81
N ASP A 266 0.15 -10.98 11.39
CA ASP A 266 -0.99 -11.65 11.98
C ASP A 266 -2.23 -11.41 11.13
N LEU A 267 -2.52 -12.35 10.23
CA LEU A 267 -3.66 -12.30 9.30
C LEU A 267 -5.00 -12.61 9.97
N SER A 268 -5.02 -12.83 11.28
CA SER A 268 -6.24 -13.03 12.07
C SER A 268 -6.90 -11.73 12.45
N ARG A 269 -6.19 -10.60 12.30
CA ARG A 269 -6.65 -9.28 12.70
C ARG A 269 -7.67 -8.72 11.71
N PRO A 270 -8.65 -7.93 12.19
CA PRO A 270 -9.67 -7.34 11.32
C PRO A 270 -9.06 -6.39 10.27
N GLU A 271 -7.99 -5.67 10.60
CA GLU A 271 -7.30 -4.75 9.68
C GLU A 271 -6.63 -5.47 8.51
N SER A 272 -6.37 -6.78 8.64
CA SER A 272 -5.79 -7.61 7.59
C SER A 272 -6.76 -7.89 6.45
N LYS A 273 -8.08 -7.78 6.68
CA LYS A 273 -9.13 -8.22 5.75
C LYS A 273 -8.92 -7.69 4.35
N ASP A 274 -8.74 -6.38 4.20
CA ASP A 274 -8.64 -5.72 2.89
C ASP A 274 -7.38 -6.19 2.13
N PHE A 275 -6.26 -6.34 2.84
CA PHE A 275 -5.02 -6.84 2.25
C PHE A 275 -5.11 -8.31 1.84
N ILE A 276 -5.80 -9.15 2.63
CA ILE A 276 -6.01 -10.56 2.33
C ILE A 276 -6.85 -10.70 1.05
N ILE A 277 -8.00 -10.03 0.99
CA ILE A 277 -8.92 -10.11 -0.14
C ILE A 277 -8.27 -9.54 -1.41
N ALA A 278 -7.60 -8.39 -1.30
CA ALA A 278 -6.88 -7.79 -2.42
C ALA A 278 -5.80 -8.75 -2.98
N SER A 279 -5.04 -9.40 -2.11
CA SER A 279 -3.95 -10.30 -2.51
C SER A 279 -4.46 -11.61 -3.10
N ILE A 280 -5.52 -12.20 -2.52
CA ILE A 280 -6.09 -13.46 -3.01
C ILE A 280 -6.83 -13.27 -4.33
N SER A 281 -7.60 -12.19 -4.49
CA SER A 281 -8.29 -11.85 -5.74
C SER A 281 -7.32 -11.55 -6.90
N HIS A 282 -6.05 -11.27 -6.62
CA HIS A 282 -5.07 -10.98 -7.64
C HIS A 282 -4.53 -12.29 -8.29
N PRO A 283 -4.67 -12.49 -9.63
CA PRO A 283 -4.29 -13.73 -10.33
C PRO A 283 -2.82 -14.16 -10.12
N LYS A 284 -1.91 -13.20 -10.00
CA LYS A 284 -0.49 -13.44 -9.70
C LYS A 284 -0.21 -14.17 -8.38
N PHE A 285 -0.99 -13.90 -7.34
CA PHE A 285 -0.69 -14.34 -5.96
C PHE A 285 -1.62 -15.44 -5.48
N LYS A 286 -2.95 -15.25 -5.57
CA LYS A 286 -3.95 -16.21 -5.06
C LYS A 286 -3.60 -16.64 -3.63
N LEU A 287 -3.43 -17.93 -3.36
CA LEU A 287 -3.03 -18.46 -2.05
C LEU A 287 -1.51 -18.64 -1.88
N SER A 288 -0.69 -18.42 -2.91
CA SER A 288 0.72 -18.85 -2.90
C SER A 288 1.63 -18.08 -1.93
N TRP A 289 1.17 -16.93 -1.44
CA TRP A 289 1.91 -16.05 -0.54
C TRP A 289 1.60 -16.32 0.94
N LEU A 290 0.55 -17.11 1.23
CA LEU A 290 0.04 -17.31 2.58
C LEU A 290 0.90 -18.31 3.37
N PRO A 291 1.21 -18.02 4.64
CA PRO A 291 1.66 -19.03 5.57
C PRO A 291 0.59 -20.12 5.76
N LEU A 292 1.00 -21.39 5.82
CA LEU A 292 0.09 -22.54 5.91
C LEU A 292 -0.94 -22.42 7.04
N ARG A 293 -0.53 -21.86 8.19
CA ARG A 293 -1.41 -21.65 9.36
C ARG A 293 -2.62 -20.74 9.08
N TYR A 294 -2.54 -19.85 8.11
CA TYR A 294 -3.62 -18.92 7.76
C TYR A 294 -4.40 -19.32 6.50
N MET A 295 -4.03 -20.43 5.86
CA MET A 295 -4.58 -20.81 4.55
C MET A 295 -6.09 -21.00 4.59
N ASN A 296 -6.61 -21.75 5.57
CA ASN A 296 -8.04 -22.00 5.70
C ASN A 296 -8.81 -20.73 6.08
N LEU A 297 -8.29 -19.95 7.04
CA LEU A 297 -8.89 -18.68 7.46
C LEU A 297 -9.05 -17.73 6.27
N CYS A 298 -7.96 -17.47 5.55
CA CYS A 298 -7.94 -16.51 4.45
C CYS A 298 -8.76 -16.99 3.25
N LYS A 299 -8.74 -18.30 2.97
CA LYS A 299 -9.56 -18.90 1.92
C LYS A 299 -11.06 -18.75 2.23
N ASN A 300 -11.48 -19.07 3.45
CA ASN A 300 -12.88 -18.93 3.86
C ASN A 300 -13.32 -17.47 3.83
N LEU A 301 -12.48 -16.56 4.33
CA LEU A 301 -12.74 -15.12 4.30
C LEU A 301 -12.93 -14.60 2.87
N PHE A 302 -12.12 -15.05 1.92
CA PHE A 302 -12.27 -14.70 0.51
C PHE A 302 -13.57 -15.22 -0.10
N ILE A 303 -13.93 -16.49 0.16
CA ILE A 303 -15.17 -17.09 -0.36
C ILE A 303 -16.39 -16.36 0.23
N THR A 304 -16.39 -16.08 1.53
CA THR A 304 -17.47 -15.32 2.18
C THR A 304 -17.65 -13.95 1.53
N GLU A 305 -16.56 -13.22 1.24
CA GLU A 305 -16.66 -11.93 0.56
C GLU A 305 -17.23 -12.07 -0.86
N CYS A 306 -16.88 -13.13 -1.60
CA CYS A 306 -17.45 -13.40 -2.92
C CYS A 306 -18.97 -13.65 -2.85
N CYS A 307 -19.43 -14.45 -1.88
CA CYS A 307 -20.86 -14.69 -1.67
C CYS A 307 -21.62 -13.40 -1.30
N LEU A 308 -21.02 -12.55 -0.46
CA LEU A 308 -21.62 -11.27 -0.08
C LEU A 308 -21.80 -10.33 -1.28
N ARG A 309 -20.84 -10.31 -2.22
CA ARG A 309 -20.92 -9.47 -3.44
C ARG A 309 -22.09 -9.85 -4.32
N MET A 310 -22.22 -11.14 -4.63
CA MET A 310 -23.28 -11.66 -5.47
C MET A 310 -24.68 -11.28 -4.93
N ASN A 311 -24.86 -11.37 -3.61
CA ASN A 311 -26.13 -11.05 -2.96
C ASN A 311 -26.46 -9.55 -2.95
N THR A 312 -25.45 -8.66 -3.06
CA THR A 312 -25.68 -7.20 -3.16
C THR A 312 -26.07 -6.75 -4.56
N GLU A 313 -25.57 -7.41 -5.61
CA GLU A 313 -25.91 -7.05 -7.00
C GLU A 313 -27.33 -7.49 -7.37
N THR A 314 -27.76 -8.69 -6.94
CA THR A 314 -29.10 -9.20 -7.25
C THR A 314 -30.22 -8.32 -6.66
N LYS A 315 -29.94 -7.60 -5.56
CA LYS A 315 -30.89 -6.64 -4.97
C LYS A 315 -31.03 -5.34 -5.77
N SER A 316 -30.03 -4.99 -6.59
CA SER A 316 -30.04 -3.76 -7.40
C SER A 316 -30.54 -3.98 -8.82
N THR A 317 -30.41 -5.18 -9.38
CA THR A 317 -30.93 -5.53 -10.72
C THR A 317 -32.45 -5.81 -10.75
N ASN A 318 -33.07 -6.19 -9.64
CA ASN A 318 -34.53 -6.41 -9.56
C ASN A 318 -35.39 -5.14 -9.75
N LEU A 319 -34.79 -3.96 -9.89
CA LEU A 319 -35.49 -2.70 -10.14
C LEU A 319 -35.58 -2.29 -11.62
N THR A 320 -34.98 -3.05 -12.55
CA THR A 320 -35.02 -2.71 -13.98
C THR A 320 -35.24 -3.94 -14.86
N ILE A 321 -36.47 -4.47 -14.88
CA ILE A 321 -36.89 -5.39 -15.96
C ILE A 321 -37.39 -4.53 -17.12
N THR A 322 -36.49 -4.20 -18.04
CA THR A 322 -36.87 -3.89 -19.42
C THR A 322 -36.68 -5.16 -20.24
N GLN A 323 -37.79 -5.66 -20.77
CA GLN A 323 -37.85 -6.75 -21.75
C GLN A 323 -36.85 -6.48 -22.88
N SER A 324 -35.93 -7.42 -23.10
CA SER A 324 -35.15 -7.47 -24.33
C SER A 324 -35.53 -8.74 -25.07
N ASP A 325 -36.27 -8.57 -26.16
CA ASP A 325 -36.52 -9.61 -27.15
C ASP A 325 -35.17 -10.07 -27.74
N LYS A 326 -34.91 -11.38 -27.66
CA LYS A 326 -33.89 -12.04 -28.47
C LYS A 326 -34.51 -13.26 -29.13
N ASP A 327 -34.67 -13.14 -30.45
CA ASP A 327 -34.77 -14.25 -31.37
C ASP A 327 -33.44 -15.02 -31.37
N ASP A 328 -33.43 -16.27 -30.91
CA ASP A 328 -32.68 -17.32 -31.60
C ASP A 328 -33.25 -18.71 -31.32
N SER A 329 -33.32 -19.49 -32.38
CA SER A 329 -33.96 -20.79 -32.52
C SER A 329 -33.04 -21.89 -31.97
N ASP A 330 -33.34 -22.41 -30.77
CA ASP A 330 -33.12 -23.81 -30.32
C ASP A 330 -33.35 -23.96 -28.79
N ASP A 331 -33.31 -22.87 -28.01
CA ASP A 331 -33.49 -22.90 -26.54
C ASP A 331 -34.93 -23.28 -26.12
N ASP A 332 -35.93 -22.90 -26.91
CA ASP A 332 -37.35 -23.23 -26.67
C ASP A 332 -37.64 -24.75 -26.60
N PHE A 333 -36.83 -25.59 -27.28
CA PHE A 333 -37.05 -27.04 -27.31
C PHE A 333 -36.74 -27.72 -25.96
N PHE A 334 -35.77 -27.20 -25.21
CA PHE A 334 -35.34 -27.77 -23.94
C PHE A 334 -35.95 -27.07 -22.72
N ASP A 335 -36.50 -25.85 -22.87
CA ASP A 335 -37.20 -25.13 -21.80
C ASP A 335 -38.45 -25.86 -21.30
N SER A 336 -39.07 -26.70 -22.14
CA SER A 336 -40.18 -27.57 -21.73
C SER A 336 -39.80 -28.61 -20.67
N ILE A 337 -38.52 -28.91 -20.46
CA ILE A 337 -38.04 -29.86 -19.43
C ILE A 337 -37.71 -29.14 -18.11
N CYS A 338 -37.42 -27.83 -18.17
CA CYS A 338 -36.87 -27.07 -17.05
C CYS A 338 -37.91 -26.24 -16.28
N ASN A 339 -39.07 -25.95 -16.86
CA ASN A 339 -40.03 -24.96 -16.34
C ASN A 339 -41.00 -25.46 -15.24
N ASP A 340 -40.89 -26.71 -14.76
CA ASP A 340 -41.81 -27.25 -13.75
C ASP A 340 -41.58 -26.75 -12.31
N ASN A 341 -40.64 -25.84 -12.05
CA ASN A 341 -40.29 -25.39 -10.69
C ASN A 341 -40.22 -23.87 -10.48
N ASP A 342 -41.02 -23.09 -11.21
CA ASP A 342 -41.00 -21.62 -11.11
C ASP A 342 -41.86 -21.07 -9.96
N PHE A 343 -41.51 -21.48 -8.73
CA PHE A 343 -41.84 -20.80 -7.49
C PHE A 343 -40.59 -20.79 -6.59
N THR A 344 -39.52 -20.13 -7.02
CA THR A 344 -38.33 -19.98 -6.18
C THR A 344 -38.60 -19.03 -5.03
N SER A 345 -38.63 -19.58 -3.82
CA SER A 345 -38.60 -18.81 -2.58
C SER A 345 -37.31 -17.96 -2.47
N PRO A 346 -37.33 -16.78 -1.82
CA PRO A 346 -36.14 -15.93 -1.68
C PRO A 346 -34.92 -16.67 -1.10
N SER A 347 -35.16 -17.62 -0.19
CA SER A 347 -34.13 -18.47 0.43
C SER A 347 -33.41 -19.39 -0.57
N GLU A 348 -34.10 -19.88 -1.60
CA GLU A 348 -33.46 -20.73 -2.62
C GLU A 348 -32.56 -19.92 -3.54
N SER A 349 -32.95 -18.69 -3.89
CA SER A 349 -32.15 -17.80 -4.74
C SER A 349 -30.82 -17.40 -4.08
N GLU A 350 -30.83 -17.08 -2.78
CA GLU A 350 -29.60 -16.78 -2.01
C GLU A 350 -28.68 -18.01 -1.92
N SER A 351 -29.25 -19.21 -1.77
CA SER A 351 -28.48 -20.45 -1.73
C SER A 351 -27.80 -20.74 -3.08
N ARG A 352 -28.51 -20.58 -4.21
CA ARG A 352 -27.96 -20.78 -5.57
C ARG A 352 -26.85 -19.77 -5.87
N ASN A 353 -27.05 -18.50 -5.51
CA ASN A 353 -26.05 -17.44 -5.67
C ASN A 353 -24.77 -17.70 -4.87
N SER A 354 -24.92 -18.14 -3.62
CA SER A 354 -23.77 -18.50 -2.78
C SER A 354 -22.99 -19.70 -3.35
N ASN A 355 -23.69 -20.70 -3.89
CA ASN A 355 -23.06 -21.86 -4.53
C ASN A 355 -22.30 -21.48 -5.79
N PHE A 356 -22.87 -20.62 -6.64
CA PHE A 356 -22.21 -20.11 -7.85
C PHE A 356 -20.93 -19.32 -7.50
N ALA A 357 -21.03 -18.37 -6.57
CA ALA A 357 -19.88 -17.58 -6.12
C ALA A 357 -18.76 -18.46 -5.55
N ASN A 358 -19.13 -19.48 -4.77
CA ASN A 358 -18.17 -20.42 -4.19
C ASN A 358 -17.48 -21.28 -5.27
N LEU A 359 -18.23 -21.83 -6.23
CA LEU A 359 -17.66 -22.58 -7.36
C LEU A 359 -16.72 -21.72 -8.20
N GLN A 360 -17.12 -20.47 -8.48
CA GLN A 360 -16.30 -19.53 -9.23
C GLN A 360 -15.00 -19.19 -8.48
N ALA A 361 -15.07 -18.92 -7.17
CA ALA A 361 -13.90 -18.67 -6.33
C ALA A 361 -12.95 -19.88 -6.30
N LEU A 362 -13.45 -21.09 -6.08
CA LEU A 362 -12.62 -22.31 -6.06
C LEU A 362 -11.96 -22.60 -7.42
N SER A 363 -12.70 -22.42 -8.51
CA SER A 363 -12.17 -22.57 -9.88
C SER A 363 -11.04 -21.57 -10.14
N PHE A 364 -11.25 -20.29 -9.78
CA PHE A 364 -10.23 -19.24 -9.90
C PHE A 364 -8.95 -19.58 -9.12
N LEU A 365 -9.09 -20.04 -7.87
CA LEU A 365 -7.97 -20.37 -7.00
C LEU A 365 -7.13 -21.54 -7.53
N ASN A 366 -7.76 -22.50 -8.23
CA ASN A 366 -7.09 -23.66 -8.81
C ASN A 366 -6.40 -23.39 -10.16
N LEU A 367 -6.80 -22.31 -10.85
CA LEU A 367 -6.23 -21.98 -12.16
C LEU A 367 -4.75 -21.56 -12.03
N LYS A 368 -3.88 -22.04 -12.93
CA LYS A 368 -2.44 -21.72 -12.89
C LYS A 368 -2.05 -20.42 -13.61
N LYS A 369 -2.91 -19.91 -14.50
CA LYS A 369 -2.66 -18.66 -15.23
C LYS A 369 -2.62 -17.47 -14.25
N LYS A 370 -1.76 -16.48 -14.55
CA LYS A 370 -1.43 -15.35 -13.66
C LYS A 370 -1.75 -13.97 -14.24
N ASP A 371 -2.23 -13.92 -15.47
CA ASP A 371 -2.54 -12.69 -16.18
C ASP A 371 -3.83 -12.06 -15.66
N LEU A 372 -3.95 -10.74 -15.77
CA LEU A 372 -5.15 -10.03 -15.29
C LEU A 372 -6.38 -10.32 -16.15
N ASP A 373 -6.19 -10.66 -17.44
CA ASP A 373 -7.29 -10.90 -18.40
C ASP A 373 -8.21 -12.05 -17.98
N ILE A 374 -7.69 -12.99 -17.17
CA ILE A 374 -8.46 -14.10 -16.60
C ILE A 374 -9.65 -13.58 -15.80
N LEU A 375 -9.56 -12.40 -15.18
CA LEU A 375 -10.67 -11.86 -14.38
C LEU A 375 -11.94 -11.68 -15.22
N ASN A 376 -11.83 -11.54 -16.55
CA ASN A 376 -13.01 -11.49 -17.43
C ASN A 376 -13.82 -12.78 -17.43
N ASP A 377 -13.18 -13.93 -17.13
CA ASP A 377 -13.84 -15.24 -17.04
C ASP A 377 -14.51 -15.47 -15.67
N PHE A 378 -14.25 -14.59 -14.68
CA PHE A 378 -14.70 -14.72 -13.29
C PHE A 378 -15.35 -13.42 -12.79
N PRO A 379 -16.58 -13.08 -13.19
CA PRO A 379 -17.25 -11.80 -12.88
C PRO A 379 -17.27 -11.43 -11.39
N VAL A 380 -17.65 -12.34 -10.49
CA VAL A 380 -17.67 -12.07 -9.03
C VAL A 380 -16.26 -11.77 -8.52
N ILE A 381 -15.26 -12.49 -9.01
CA ILE A 381 -13.86 -12.27 -8.63
C ILE A 381 -13.34 -10.96 -9.19
N LYS A 382 -13.76 -10.58 -10.40
CA LYS A 382 -13.43 -9.29 -11.02
C LYS A 382 -13.97 -8.12 -10.21
N GLU A 383 -15.19 -8.19 -9.72
CA GLU A 383 -15.76 -7.16 -8.84
C GLU A 383 -15.04 -7.08 -7.49
N VAL A 384 -14.78 -8.23 -6.85
CA VAL A 384 -13.97 -8.27 -5.63
C VAL A 384 -12.59 -7.66 -5.90
N PHE A 385 -11.95 -8.03 -7.01
CA PHE A 385 -10.66 -7.49 -7.40
C PHE A 385 -10.75 -5.98 -7.57
N LEU A 386 -11.71 -5.46 -8.33
CA LEU A 386 -11.88 -4.02 -8.56
C LEU A 386 -12.15 -3.28 -7.24
N LYS A 387 -12.99 -3.81 -6.37
CA LYS A 387 -13.27 -3.17 -5.07
C LYS A 387 -12.02 -3.03 -4.19
N TYR A 388 -11.21 -4.08 -4.12
CA TYR A 388 -10.11 -4.14 -3.15
C TYR A 388 -8.76 -3.70 -3.72
N ASN A 389 -8.51 -3.86 -5.03
CA ASN A 389 -7.24 -3.53 -5.66
C ASN A 389 -7.19 -2.13 -6.28
N THR A 390 -8.31 -1.41 -6.37
CA THR A 390 -8.32 0.01 -6.79
C THR A 390 -7.72 0.95 -5.73
N THR A 391 -7.70 0.53 -4.47
CA THR A 391 -7.03 1.26 -3.41
C THR A 391 -5.50 1.22 -3.62
N ILE A 392 -4.91 2.40 -3.81
CA ILE A 392 -3.49 2.55 -4.11
C ILE A 392 -2.69 2.59 -2.79
N PRO A 393 -1.75 1.67 -2.52
CA PRO A 393 -1.02 1.62 -1.25
C PRO A 393 0.09 2.68 -1.12
N SER A 394 0.14 3.64 -2.04
CA SER A 394 1.21 4.61 -2.18
C SER A 394 0.73 5.99 -2.64
N SER A 395 1.25 7.03 -2.00
CA SER A 395 1.11 8.43 -2.42
C SER A 395 2.01 8.81 -3.61
N ALA A 396 2.84 7.88 -4.12
CA ALA A 396 3.85 8.20 -5.13
C ALA A 396 3.27 8.76 -6.44
N ALA A 397 2.11 8.28 -6.88
CA ALA A 397 1.44 8.81 -8.07
C ALA A 397 1.11 10.31 -7.89
N VAL A 398 0.64 10.68 -6.70
CA VAL A 398 0.34 12.07 -6.33
C VAL A 398 1.62 12.89 -6.18
N GLU A 399 2.67 12.35 -5.57
CA GLU A 399 3.98 13.02 -5.48
C GLU A 399 4.60 13.32 -6.85
N ARG A 400 4.46 12.41 -7.83
CA ARG A 400 4.89 12.64 -9.22
C ARG A 400 4.07 13.72 -9.90
N LEU A 401 2.75 13.72 -9.69
CA LEU A 401 1.87 14.80 -10.16
C LEU A 401 2.34 16.16 -9.62
N PHE A 402 2.60 16.27 -8.32
CA PHE A 402 3.10 17.50 -7.71
C PHE A 402 4.53 17.84 -8.12
N SER A 403 5.36 16.86 -8.47
CA SER A 403 6.67 17.13 -9.07
C SER A 403 6.52 17.83 -10.43
N LYS A 404 5.50 17.48 -11.22
CA LYS A 404 5.14 18.22 -12.45
C LYS A 404 4.52 19.59 -12.15
N ALA A 405 3.84 19.76 -11.02
CA ALA A 405 3.27 21.04 -10.62
C ALA A 405 4.32 22.15 -10.47
N VAL A 406 5.57 21.81 -10.12
CA VAL A 406 6.70 22.77 -10.11
C VAL A 406 6.94 23.40 -11.48
N GLN A 407 6.61 22.69 -12.56
CA GLN A 407 6.71 23.23 -13.92
C GLN A 407 5.50 24.11 -14.30
N VAL A 408 4.41 24.07 -13.53
CA VAL A 408 3.22 24.92 -13.71
C VAL A 408 3.40 26.19 -12.86
N LEU A 409 3.67 26.02 -11.57
CA LEU A 409 4.01 27.07 -10.62
C LEU A 409 5.49 27.43 -10.73
N THR A 410 5.82 28.16 -11.78
CA THR A 410 7.15 28.75 -11.95
C THR A 410 7.22 30.13 -11.30
N THR A 411 8.42 30.65 -11.02
CA THR A 411 8.61 32.01 -10.51
C THR A 411 8.00 33.09 -11.42
N ARG A 412 7.85 32.80 -12.72
CA ARG A 412 7.21 33.68 -13.72
C ARG A 412 5.69 33.47 -13.84
N ARG A 413 5.14 32.40 -13.29
CA ARG A 413 3.71 32.02 -13.32
C ARG A 413 3.19 31.70 -11.91
N ASN A 414 3.52 32.56 -10.94
CA ASN A 414 3.18 32.38 -9.53
C ASN A 414 1.89 33.10 -9.10
N ARG A 415 1.16 33.72 -10.04
CA ARG A 415 -0.10 34.44 -9.83
C ARG A 415 -1.33 33.72 -10.42
N LEU A 416 -1.25 32.40 -10.57
CA LEU A 416 -2.39 31.60 -11.02
C LEU A 416 -3.42 31.53 -9.89
N SER A 417 -4.71 31.61 -10.22
CA SER A 417 -5.76 31.24 -9.28
C SER A 417 -5.72 29.73 -9.02
N ASP A 418 -6.25 29.30 -7.88
CA ASP A 418 -6.29 27.88 -7.50
C ASP A 418 -6.98 27.04 -8.59
N ASP A 419 -8.12 27.50 -9.12
CA ASP A 419 -8.87 26.80 -10.18
C ASP A 419 -8.04 26.65 -11.47
N THR A 420 -7.35 27.73 -11.88
CA THR A 420 -6.53 27.71 -13.10
C THR A 420 -5.33 26.78 -12.92
N PHE A 421 -4.74 26.78 -11.73
CA PHE A 421 -3.63 25.89 -11.40
C PHE A 421 -4.06 24.42 -11.42
N GLN A 422 -5.19 24.09 -10.78
CA GLN A 422 -5.74 22.74 -10.78
C GLN A 422 -6.03 22.26 -12.21
N MET A 423 -6.72 23.08 -13.01
CA MET A 423 -7.06 22.72 -14.40
C MET A 423 -5.80 22.50 -15.25
N LEU A 424 -4.78 23.35 -15.13
CA LEU A 424 -3.51 23.17 -15.84
C LEU A 424 -2.76 21.90 -15.41
N LEU A 425 -2.81 21.57 -14.12
CA LEU A 425 -2.20 20.36 -13.58
C LEU A 425 -2.91 19.11 -14.10
N CYS A 426 -4.24 19.10 -14.14
CA CYS A 426 -5.06 18.03 -14.70
C CYS A 426 -4.87 17.87 -16.21
N CYS A 427 -4.79 18.97 -16.97
CA CYS A 427 -4.50 18.90 -18.40
C CYS A 427 -3.13 18.27 -18.64
N ARG A 428 -2.09 18.71 -17.92
CA ARG A 428 -0.74 18.13 -18.07
C ARG A 428 -0.65 16.66 -17.71
N SER A 429 -1.40 16.19 -16.72
CA SER A 429 -1.36 14.78 -16.34
C SER A 429 -2.01 13.87 -17.38
N LYS A 430 -3.04 14.33 -18.10
CA LYS A 430 -3.75 13.56 -19.14
C LYS A 430 -2.96 13.36 -20.44
N TYR A 431 -2.03 14.26 -20.78
CA TYR A 431 -1.23 14.13 -22.01
C TYR A 431 -0.05 13.14 -21.89
N ASP A 432 0.23 12.65 -20.68
CA ASP A 432 1.34 11.71 -20.39
C ASP A 432 0.84 10.29 -20.00
N LEU A 433 -0.47 10.06 -19.95
CA LEU A 433 -1.13 8.75 -19.80
C LEU A 433 -1.48 8.22 -21.21
#